data_AF-A0A8J6E7Y3-F1
#
_entry.id   AF-A0A8J6E7Y3-F1
#
_cell.length_a   1.000
_cell.length_b   1.000
_cell.length_c   1.000
_cell.angle_alpha   90.00
_cell.angle_beta   90.00
_cell.angle_gamma   90.00
#
_symmetry.space_group_name_H-M   'P 1'
#
loop_
_entity.id
_entity.type
_entity.pdbx_description
1 polymer ?
#
loop_
_entity_poly.entity_id
_entity_poly.type
_entity_poly.pdbx_seq_one_letter_code
_entity_poly.pdbx_strand_id
1 'polypeptide(L)'
;MYRGFKKMPHVQYIYTESSESLCGVKLEVNKYQYLITGRVYEGKVYTGLCNLIEKWDKLTLPQRKGLNHRYHQGCSCKIKPCYYLPCFITSKSECLWTDLLSNFGTPGYQSKNYVCVKQKEGYCSWSRGWTPQDRSVINTTDP
;
A
#
# COMPACT_ATOMS: atom_id res chain seq x y z
N MET A 1 2.78 -15.50 -3.70
CA MET A 1 1.85 -14.69 -2.85
C MET A 1 2.69 -13.93 -1.82
N TYR A 2 2.32 -12.69 -1.44
CA TYR A 2 3.11 -11.88 -0.48
C TYR A 2 2.54 -11.92 0.95
N ARG A 3 1.23 -12.11 1.10
CA ARG A 3 0.54 -12.19 2.39
C ARG A 3 -0.68 -13.11 2.25
N GLY A 4 -1.06 -13.78 3.33
CA GLY A 4 -2.29 -14.58 3.38
C GLY A 4 -2.11 -16.09 3.45
N PHE A 5 -0.88 -16.61 3.40
CA PHE A 5 -0.58 -18.05 3.40
C PHE A 5 -1.23 -18.85 4.54
N LYS A 6 -1.36 -18.25 5.73
CA LYS A 6 -2.03 -18.90 6.88
C LYS A 6 -3.54 -19.07 6.70
N LYS A 7 -4.19 -18.20 5.90
CA LYS A 7 -5.64 -18.23 5.66
C LYS A 7 -6.01 -18.95 4.37
N MET A 8 -5.18 -18.80 3.34
CA MET A 8 -5.39 -19.41 2.03
C MET A 8 -4.03 -19.81 1.45
N PRO A 9 -3.60 -21.07 1.65
CA PRO A 9 -2.28 -21.54 1.20
C PRO A 9 -2.12 -21.48 -0.32
N HIS A 10 -3.19 -21.76 -1.05
CA HIS A 10 -3.23 -21.75 -2.51
C HIS A 10 -4.45 -20.95 -3.00
N VAL A 11 -4.24 -20.06 -3.97
CA VAL A 11 -5.30 -19.24 -4.60
C VAL A 11 -5.44 -19.71 -6.04
N GLN A 12 -6.57 -20.33 -6.37
CA GLN A 12 -6.90 -20.75 -7.73
C GLN A 12 -7.86 -19.79 -8.43
N TYR A 13 -8.76 -19.17 -7.66
CA TYR A 13 -9.80 -18.26 -8.16
C TYR A 13 -9.81 -16.96 -7.36
N ILE A 14 -10.09 -15.86 -8.05
CA ILE A 14 -10.32 -14.55 -7.46
C ILE A 14 -11.72 -14.11 -7.91
N TYR A 15 -12.54 -13.72 -6.95
CA TYR A 15 -13.92 -13.32 -7.13
C TYR A 15 -14.03 -11.80 -7.10
N THR A 16 -14.93 -11.26 -7.91
CA THR A 16 -15.29 -9.84 -7.93
C THR A 16 -16.74 -9.71 -8.39
N GLU A 17 -17.34 -8.55 -8.18
CA GLU A 17 -18.72 -8.31 -8.58
C GLU A 17 -18.87 -8.28 -10.10
N SER A 18 -20.08 -8.54 -10.58
CA SER A 18 -20.37 -8.71 -12.02
C SER A 18 -20.33 -7.40 -12.81
N SER A 19 -20.53 -6.26 -12.14
CA SER A 19 -20.56 -4.93 -12.77
C SER A 19 -19.65 -3.94 -12.06
N GLU A 20 -19.12 -2.98 -12.82
CA GLU A 20 -18.30 -1.90 -12.29
C GLU A 20 -19.06 -1.01 -11.30
N SER A 21 -20.36 -0.80 -11.52
CA SER A 21 -21.25 -0.08 -10.59
C SER A 21 -21.38 -0.73 -9.22
N LEU A 22 -21.09 -2.03 -9.12
CA LEU A 22 -21.02 -2.79 -7.86
C LEU A 22 -19.57 -2.99 -7.39
N CYS A 23 -18.63 -2.18 -7.90
CA CYS A 23 -17.19 -2.30 -7.64
C CYS A 23 -16.54 -3.56 -8.24
N GLY A 24 -17.14 -4.17 -9.25
CA GLY A 24 -16.57 -5.27 -10.03
C GLY A 24 -15.40 -4.83 -10.89
N VAL A 25 -14.43 -5.72 -11.11
CA VAL A 25 -13.24 -5.44 -11.94
C VAL A 25 -13.12 -6.40 -13.10
N LYS A 26 -12.69 -5.89 -14.26
CA LYS A 26 -12.35 -6.70 -15.45
C LYS A 26 -10.84 -6.77 -15.59
N LEU A 27 -10.29 -7.99 -15.53
CA LEU A 27 -8.86 -8.24 -15.70
C LEU A 27 -8.59 -8.91 -17.05
N GLU A 28 -7.53 -8.49 -17.73
CA GLU A 28 -7.09 -9.13 -18.97
C GLU A 28 -6.29 -10.40 -18.64
N VAL A 29 -7.01 -11.52 -18.52
CA VAL A 29 -6.45 -12.84 -18.18
C VAL A 29 -5.41 -13.27 -19.22
N ASN A 30 -4.33 -13.91 -18.78
CA ASN A 30 -3.21 -14.41 -19.60
C ASN A 30 -2.39 -13.35 -20.36
N LYS A 31 -2.66 -12.06 -20.16
CA LYS A 31 -1.94 -10.98 -20.85
C LYS A 31 -0.95 -10.24 -19.96
N TYR A 32 -1.32 -9.99 -18.70
CA TYR A 32 -0.48 -9.26 -17.75
C TYR A 32 -0.35 -10.00 -16.42
N GLN A 33 0.78 -9.77 -15.74
CA GLN A 33 0.93 -10.09 -14.33
C GLN A 33 0.39 -8.92 -13.51
N TYR A 34 -0.41 -9.21 -12.50
CA TYR A 34 -1.02 -8.20 -11.63
C TYR A 34 -0.57 -8.38 -10.19
N LEU A 35 -0.36 -7.26 -9.50
CA LEU A 35 -0.54 -7.22 -8.06
C LEU A 35 -2.03 -7.10 -7.78
N ILE A 36 -2.57 -8.03 -6.99
CA ILE A 36 -3.97 -8.03 -6.58
C ILE A 36 -4.00 -8.07 -5.07
N THR A 37 -4.71 -7.11 -4.47
CA THR A 37 -5.06 -7.12 -3.06
C THR A 37 -6.55 -7.44 -2.91
N GLY A 38 -6.93 -7.97 -1.75
CA GLY A 38 -8.30 -8.40 -1.52
C GLY A 38 -8.53 -8.91 -0.11
N ARG A 39 -9.76 -9.35 0.14
CA ARG A 39 -10.18 -9.97 1.40
C ARG A 39 -10.43 -11.46 1.18
N VAL A 40 -10.13 -12.26 2.21
CA VAL A 40 -10.53 -13.67 2.25
C VAL A 40 -11.82 -13.77 3.05
N TYR A 41 -12.87 -14.31 2.46
CA TYR A 41 -14.18 -14.51 3.07
C TYR A 41 -14.73 -15.88 2.62
N GLU A 42 -15.20 -16.70 3.57
CA GLU A 42 -15.73 -18.05 3.29
C GLU A 42 -14.83 -18.90 2.36
N GLY A 43 -13.51 -18.88 2.61
CA GLY A 43 -12.55 -19.66 1.82
C GLY A 43 -12.36 -19.16 0.39
N LYS A 44 -12.82 -17.96 0.05
CA LYS A 44 -12.68 -17.34 -1.27
C LYS A 44 -11.95 -16.00 -1.17
N VAL A 45 -11.18 -15.66 -2.20
CA VAL A 45 -10.52 -14.35 -2.32
C VAL A 45 -11.41 -13.42 -3.11
N TYR A 46 -11.82 -12.30 -2.50
CA TYR A 46 -12.60 -11.25 -3.15
C TYR A 46 -11.75 -10.01 -3.38
N THR A 47 -11.90 -9.39 -4.55
CA THR A 47 -11.30 -8.10 -4.92
C THR A 47 -12.35 -7.21 -5.59
N GLY A 48 -12.07 -5.92 -5.71
CA GLY A 48 -12.95 -4.93 -6.35
C GLY A 48 -12.22 -3.63 -6.66
N LEU A 49 -12.93 -2.64 -7.19
CA LEU A 49 -12.37 -1.37 -7.67
C LEU A 49 -11.57 -0.60 -6.60
N CYS A 50 -11.96 -0.70 -5.33
CA CYS A 50 -11.30 -0.01 -4.23
C CYS A 50 -10.02 -0.72 -3.74
N ASN A 51 -9.75 -1.94 -4.21
CA ASN A 51 -8.52 -2.64 -3.88
C ASN A 51 -7.35 -2.15 -4.74
N LEU A 52 -6.13 -2.29 -4.22
CA LEU A 52 -4.94 -2.09 -5.02
C LEU A 52 -4.82 -3.24 -6.03
N ILE A 53 -5.12 -2.93 -7.29
CA ILE A 53 -4.96 -3.80 -8.44
C ILE A 53 -4.14 -3.02 -9.46
N GLU A 54 -2.93 -3.50 -9.77
CA GLU A 54 -2.03 -2.80 -10.69
C GLU A 54 -1.22 -3.81 -11.48
N LYS A 55 -0.84 -3.45 -12.72
CA LYS A 55 0.06 -4.30 -13.51
C LYS A 55 1.44 -4.34 -12.84
N TRP A 56 2.04 -5.51 -12.79
CA TRP A 56 3.28 -5.76 -12.04
C TRP A 56 4.46 -4.90 -12.52
N ASP A 57 4.52 -4.67 -13.84
CA ASP A 57 5.50 -3.83 -14.51
C ASP A 57 5.37 -2.34 -14.15
N LYS A 58 4.14 -1.87 -13.91
CA LYS A 58 3.83 -0.49 -13.50
C LYS A 58 4.16 -0.18 -12.04
N LEU A 59 4.35 -1.19 -11.20
CA LEU A 59 4.77 -0.96 -9.82
C LEU A 59 6.16 -0.33 -9.78
N THR A 60 6.33 0.64 -8.90
CA THR A 60 7.65 1.20 -8.66
C THR A 60 8.52 0.17 -7.93
N LEU A 61 9.83 0.32 -8.08
CA LEU A 61 10.80 -0.42 -7.29
C LEU A 61 10.45 -0.36 -5.78
N PRO A 62 10.13 0.81 -5.17
CA PRO A 62 9.76 0.90 -3.74
C PRO A 62 8.55 0.08 -3.38
N GLN A 63 7.52 0.08 -4.23
CA GLN A 63 6.32 -0.72 -4.00
C GLN A 63 6.64 -2.21 -4.02
N ARG A 64 7.40 -2.69 -5.02
CA ARG A 64 7.82 -4.10 -5.10
C ARG A 64 8.62 -4.55 -3.88
N LYS A 65 9.58 -3.74 -3.41
CA LYS A 65 10.32 -4.02 -2.17
C LYS A 65 9.45 -3.94 -0.92
N GLY A 66 8.49 -3.01 -0.89
CA GLY A 66 7.53 -2.85 0.19
C GLY A 66 6.72 -4.12 0.43
N LEU A 67 6.24 -4.75 -0.63
CA LEU A 67 5.44 -5.99 -0.59
C LEU A 67 6.16 -7.16 0.08
N ASN A 68 7.49 -7.26 -0.08
CA ASN A 68 8.27 -8.36 0.48
C ASN A 68 8.35 -8.31 2.01
N HIS A 69 8.49 -7.12 2.62
CA HIS A 69 8.73 -7.02 4.05
C HIS A 69 8.29 -5.71 4.69
N ARG A 70 8.55 -4.55 4.06
CA ARG A 70 8.39 -3.26 4.76
C ARG A 70 6.95 -2.89 5.05
N TYR A 71 6.03 -3.21 4.15
CA TYR A 71 4.61 -2.97 4.43
C TYR A 71 4.11 -3.81 5.61
N HIS A 72 4.71 -4.98 5.85
CA HIS A 72 4.40 -5.76 7.04
C HIS A 72 4.91 -5.09 8.33
N GLN A 73 6.15 -4.58 8.34
CA GLN A 73 6.70 -3.84 9.48
C GLN A 73 5.87 -2.58 9.82
N GLY A 74 5.34 -1.92 8.79
CA GLY A 74 4.49 -0.73 8.93
C GLY A 74 3.06 -1.00 9.39
N CYS A 75 2.60 -2.26 9.50
CA CYS A 75 1.21 -2.56 9.86
C CYS A 75 0.79 -2.06 11.25
N SER A 76 1.73 -1.73 12.13
CA SER A 76 1.46 -1.10 13.44
C SER A 76 1.25 0.41 13.36
N CYS A 77 1.56 1.02 12.22
CA CYS A 77 1.36 2.43 11.94
C CYS A 77 0.08 2.66 11.14
N LYS A 78 -0.52 3.84 11.30
CA LYS A 78 -1.72 4.28 10.58
C LYS A 78 -1.35 5.37 9.57
N ILE A 79 -1.77 5.19 8.32
CA ILE A 79 -1.66 6.24 7.31
C ILE A 79 -2.94 7.08 7.38
N LYS A 80 -2.80 8.39 7.64
CA LYS A 80 -3.92 9.33 7.75
C LYS A 80 -4.02 10.13 6.43
N PRO A 81 -5.06 9.90 5.60
CA PRO A 81 -5.26 10.67 4.38
C PRO A 81 -5.56 12.14 4.70
N CYS A 82 -4.96 13.05 3.93
CA CYS A 82 -5.23 14.49 3.98
C CYS A 82 -6.00 14.89 2.72
N TYR A 83 -7.31 15.14 2.89
CA TYR A 83 -8.19 15.53 1.78
C TYR A 83 -8.27 17.05 1.58
N TYR A 84 -8.20 17.82 2.68
CA TYR A 84 -8.33 19.28 2.66
C TYR A 84 -7.44 19.88 3.75
N LEU A 85 -6.81 21.01 3.45
CA LEU A 85 -5.96 21.71 4.42
C LEU A 85 -6.80 22.51 5.44
N PRO A 86 -6.32 22.65 6.68
CA PRO A 86 -5.07 22.11 7.21
C PRO A 86 -5.21 20.66 7.74
N CYS A 87 -4.14 19.86 7.63
CA CYS A 87 -4.11 18.48 8.11
C CYS A 87 -3.00 18.26 9.13
N PHE A 88 -3.31 17.54 10.21
CA PHE A 88 -2.36 17.23 11.28
C PHE A 88 -2.45 15.77 11.70
N ILE A 89 -1.32 15.21 12.14
CA ILE A 89 -1.32 13.93 12.86
C ILE A 89 -1.96 14.11 14.23
N THR A 90 -2.68 13.08 14.68
CA THR A 90 -3.40 13.06 15.96
C THR A 90 -2.77 12.10 16.96
N SER A 91 -1.85 11.24 16.52
CA SER A 91 -1.09 10.33 17.38
C SER A 91 0.31 10.09 16.84
N LYS A 92 1.23 9.65 17.72
CA LYS A 92 2.60 9.25 17.32
C LYS A 92 2.62 8.03 16.39
N SER A 93 1.53 7.30 16.27
CA SER A 93 1.40 6.13 15.38
C SER A 93 0.94 6.48 13.97
N GLU A 94 0.85 7.77 13.62
CA GLU A 94 0.30 8.21 12.33
C GLU A 94 1.35 8.81 11.39
N CYS A 95 1.25 8.50 10.09
CA CYS A 95 1.90 9.24 9.02
C CYS A 95 0.85 9.95 8.17
N LEU A 96 1.05 11.24 7.91
CA LEU A 96 0.12 12.03 7.10
C LEU A 96 0.35 11.79 5.60
N TRP A 97 -0.70 11.43 4.86
CA TRP A 97 -0.66 11.19 3.43
C TRP A 97 -1.26 12.36 2.67
N THR A 98 -0.40 13.14 2.02
CA THR A 98 -0.70 14.42 1.37
C THR A 98 -0.81 14.31 -0.15
N ASP A 99 -0.50 13.15 -0.75
CA ASP A 99 -0.65 12.98 -2.21
C ASP A 99 -2.07 13.32 -2.70
N LEU A 100 -3.08 13.12 -1.85
CA LEU A 100 -4.49 13.36 -2.16
C LEU A 100 -4.85 14.84 -2.36
N LEU A 101 -4.00 15.76 -1.89
CA LEU A 101 -4.19 17.20 -2.12
C LEU A 101 -3.89 17.62 -3.56
N SER A 102 -2.95 16.92 -4.21
CA SER A 102 -2.44 17.26 -5.55
C SER A 102 -2.77 16.21 -6.62
N ASN A 103 -3.06 14.98 -6.21
CA ASN A 103 -3.30 13.84 -7.09
C ASN A 103 -4.63 13.18 -6.71
N PHE A 104 -5.74 13.74 -7.21
CA PHE A 104 -7.04 13.09 -7.08
C PHE A 104 -7.05 11.77 -7.88
N GLY A 105 -7.07 10.65 -7.17
CA GLY A 105 -7.26 9.32 -7.76
C GLY A 105 -6.04 8.68 -8.41
N THR A 106 -4.86 9.32 -8.44
CA THR A 106 -3.63 8.71 -8.95
C THR A 106 -2.57 8.53 -7.87
N PRO A 107 -1.75 7.47 -7.92
CA PRO A 107 -0.68 7.29 -6.94
C PRO A 107 0.34 8.43 -7.03
N GLY A 108 0.35 9.27 -6.00
CA GLY A 108 1.29 10.38 -5.86
C GLY A 108 2.68 9.93 -5.39
N TYR A 109 3.51 10.89 -5.04
CA TYR A 109 4.92 10.67 -4.74
C TYR A 109 5.12 9.84 -3.46
N GLN A 110 4.31 10.06 -2.42
CA GLN A 110 4.40 9.29 -1.17
C GLN A 110 4.01 7.83 -1.40
N SER A 111 2.89 7.57 -2.06
CA SER A 111 2.40 6.23 -2.39
C SER A 111 3.39 5.44 -3.26
N LYS A 112 4.10 6.12 -4.16
CA LYS A 112 5.09 5.50 -5.05
C LYS A 112 6.43 5.20 -4.38
N ASN A 113 6.85 5.96 -3.37
CA ASN A 113 8.24 5.95 -2.91
C ASN A 113 8.44 5.68 -1.41
N TYR A 114 7.43 5.89 -0.59
CA TYR A 114 7.56 5.85 0.86
C TYR A 114 6.78 4.71 1.51
N VAL A 115 7.17 4.40 2.73
CA VAL A 115 6.47 3.50 3.64
C VAL A 115 6.37 4.15 5.01
N CYS A 116 5.20 4.05 5.64
CA CYS A 116 5.01 4.48 7.03
C CYS A 116 5.41 3.33 7.95
N VAL A 117 6.49 3.51 8.71
CA VAL A 117 7.02 2.47 9.63
C VAL A 117 7.36 3.07 10.97
N LYS A 118 7.35 2.22 12.01
CA LYS A 118 7.73 2.60 13.36
C LYS A 118 9.24 2.79 13.43
N GLN A 119 9.67 3.94 13.93
CA GLN A 119 11.07 4.27 14.17
C GLN A 119 11.54 3.74 15.53
N LYS A 120 12.85 3.80 15.78
CA LYS A 120 13.48 3.31 17.02
C LYS A 120 12.94 4.05 18.26
N GLU A 121 12.62 5.33 18.11
CA GLU A 121 12.11 6.23 19.14
C GLU A 121 10.60 6.02 19.42
N GLY A 122 9.96 5.07 18.72
CA GLY A 122 8.60 4.63 19.01
C GLY A 122 7.48 5.37 18.28
N TYR A 123 7.79 6.41 17.49
CA TYR A 123 6.82 7.08 16.61
C TYR A 123 6.87 6.52 15.18
N CYS A 124 5.80 6.70 14.43
CA CYS A 124 5.70 6.34 13.02
C CYS A 124 6.07 7.52 12.14
N SER A 125 6.86 7.28 11.10
CA SER A 125 7.19 8.31 10.10
C SER A 125 7.40 7.71 8.73
N TRP A 126 7.36 8.58 7.71
CA TRP A 126 7.68 8.20 6.35
C TRP A 126 9.16 7.87 6.19
N SER A 127 9.45 6.68 5.68
CA SER A 127 10.79 6.24 5.30
C SER A 127 10.80 5.87 3.81
N ARG A 128 11.93 6.13 3.12
CA ARG A 128 12.08 5.75 1.71
C ARG A 128 12.04 4.23 1.59
N GLY A 129 11.16 3.71 0.72
CA GLY A 129 10.91 2.26 0.56
C GLY A 129 12.13 1.42 0.13
N TRP A 130 13.25 2.05 -0.25
CA TRP A 130 14.49 1.38 -0.68
C TRP A 130 15.61 1.31 0.35
N THR A 131 15.56 2.13 1.40
CA THR A 131 16.72 2.38 2.27
C THR A 131 16.89 1.28 3.31
N PRO A 132 17.88 0.38 3.24
CA PRO A 132 18.10 -0.67 4.25
C PRO A 132 18.09 -0.08 5.66
N GLN A 133 17.47 -0.77 6.63
CA GLN A 133 17.57 -0.38 8.04
C GLN A 133 18.97 -0.74 8.56
N ASP A 134 19.97 -0.02 8.06
CA ASP A 134 21.15 0.40 8.82
C ASP A 134 22.02 1.29 7.94
N ARG A 135 21.92 2.59 8.23
CA ARG A 135 23.03 3.55 8.32
C ARG A 135 22.40 4.89 8.68
N SER A 136 22.73 5.33 9.88
CA SER A 136 22.68 6.72 10.31
C SER A 136 22.86 7.69 9.14
N VAL A 137 21.79 8.35 8.73
CA VAL A 137 21.86 9.73 8.27
C VAL A 137 20.71 10.43 8.95
N ILE A 138 21.00 10.96 10.13
CA ILE A 138 20.40 12.21 10.56
C ILE A 138 20.73 13.19 9.44
N ASN A 139 19.81 13.40 8.51
CA ASN A 139 19.68 14.68 7.86
C ASN A 139 18.23 15.09 8.11
N THR A 140 18.04 15.70 9.28
CA THR A 140 17.28 16.94 9.35
C THR A 140 17.59 17.78 8.11
N THR A 141 16.55 18.44 7.58
CA THR A 141 16.52 19.33 6.41
C THR A 141 16.72 18.69 5.04
N ASP A 142 15.63 18.63 4.28
CA ASP A 142 15.52 19.28 2.97
C ASP A 142 14.02 19.47 2.61
N PRO A 143 13.66 20.44 1.73
CA PRO A 143 12.46 21.28 1.84
C PRO A 143 11.14 20.61 1.50
#